data_AF-A0AAQ3HX68-F1
#
_entry.id   AF-A0AAQ3HX68-F1
#
_cell.length_a   1.000
_cell.length_b   1.000
_cell.length_c   1.000
_cell.angle_alpha   90.00
_cell.angle_beta   90.00
_cell.angle_gamma   90.00
#
_symmetry.space_group_name_H-M   'P 1'
#
loop_
_entity.id
_entity.type
_entity.pdbx_description
1 polymer ?
#
loop_
_entity_poly.entity_id
_entity_poly.type
_entity_poly.pdbx_seq_one_letter_code
_entity_poly.pdbx_strand_id
1 'polypeptide(L)'
;MDKYYIEKRPFKKPLYRQVRKGTTQMLDAYKNRKTVVEIRNLDIVYGFGAKEFTAIKDLNLNVYDGEVLGLVGESGSGKSTIGRSIIGLTPHNFGQIKILDRIIPKNIEKGNKFSKNHKDVINFMVNKVQMIFQDPTNSLNPFKDVKTVVGEGLSNTKNAKLIYITDFDEKVYNNIVSQIKTTDKLTNKIFDYVDQMTKLTYTLENSYKIVYEDLLKVIEELKTIDNKLYTSISNKLNESKLQRQTLVKLSEKECKHRLIVDILKQVGLDESVLSRYPLEFSGGQQQRLGICRSVVLRPKLLIADEPISALDVSIQAQVINIFNELKKKYNLTILFIAHDLRMVEYISDRIAVINKGVLLEIGPTDEIINNPYHPYTRSLLDAVPSIENEKGSLIGSIYDHNVHNYDEKNQPIWHHVGNNHFVLATDKELEVYKFENQKLSK
;
A
#
# COMPACT_ATOMS: atom_id res chain seq x y z
N MET A 1 25.85 9.15 -14.55
CA MET A 1 24.39 9.11 -14.41
C MET A 1 23.79 9.26 -15.79
N ASP A 2 22.87 8.38 -16.17
CA ASP A 2 22.22 8.44 -17.47
C ASP A 2 21.39 9.72 -17.58
N LYS A 3 21.66 10.52 -18.63
CA LYS A 3 20.90 11.75 -18.90
C LYS A 3 19.43 11.46 -19.27
N TYR A 4 19.16 10.24 -19.73
CA TYR A 4 17.85 9.82 -20.23
C TYR A 4 17.50 8.41 -19.75
N TYR A 5 16.23 8.22 -19.39
CA TYR A 5 15.59 6.91 -19.38
C TYR A 5 15.26 6.51 -20.82
N ILE A 6 15.68 5.30 -21.21
CA ILE A 6 15.51 4.78 -22.57
C ILE A 6 14.54 3.62 -22.54
N GLU A 7 13.39 3.78 -23.21
CA GLU A 7 12.45 2.68 -23.39
C GLU A 7 12.61 2.04 -24.77
N LYS A 8 13.08 0.80 -24.77
CA LYS A 8 13.15 -0.02 -25.98
C LYS A 8 11.75 -0.46 -26.37
N ARG A 9 11.36 -0.20 -27.62
CA ARG A 9 10.05 -0.60 -28.16
C ARG A 9 10.25 -1.60 -29.30
N PRO A 10 9.57 -2.76 -29.28
CA PRO A 10 9.65 -3.72 -30.38
C PRO A 10 9.21 -3.06 -31.68
N PHE A 11 10.02 -3.17 -32.73
CA PHE A 11 9.70 -2.67 -34.09
C PHE A 11 9.43 -1.15 -34.19
N LYS A 12 9.82 -0.35 -33.18
CA LYS A 12 9.69 1.12 -33.17
C LYS A 12 10.96 1.78 -32.62
N LYS A 13 11.19 3.06 -32.95
CA LYS A 13 12.30 3.83 -32.38
C LYS A 13 12.20 3.87 -30.84
N PRO A 14 13.33 3.74 -30.12
CA PRO A 14 13.33 3.89 -28.67
C PRO A 14 12.81 5.28 -28.29
N LEU A 15 12.09 5.36 -27.17
CA LEU A 15 11.68 6.62 -26.57
C LEU A 15 12.74 7.03 -25.55
N TYR A 16 13.06 8.31 -25.52
CA TYR A 16 13.99 8.91 -24.57
C TYR A 16 13.23 9.88 -23.69
N ARG A 17 13.45 9.78 -22.39
CA ARG A 17 12.91 10.72 -21.40
C ARG A 17 14.04 11.24 -20.55
N GLN A 18 14.16 12.56 -20.43
CA GLN A 18 15.16 13.16 -19.55
C GLN A 18 14.90 12.76 -18.09
N VAL A 19 15.94 12.32 -17.39
CA VAL A 19 15.83 12.03 -15.96
C VAL A 19 15.81 13.35 -15.19
N ARG A 20 14.76 13.59 -14.41
CA ARG A 20 14.72 14.76 -13.52
C ARG A 20 15.78 14.62 -12.45
N LYS A 21 16.59 15.67 -12.25
CA LYS A 21 17.62 15.71 -11.22
C LYS A 21 16.97 15.53 -9.83
N GLY A 22 17.66 14.82 -8.94
CA GLY A 22 17.18 14.50 -7.58
C GLY A 22 16.21 13.32 -7.49
N THR A 23 15.70 12.77 -8.62
CA THR A 23 14.77 11.63 -8.60
C THR A 23 15.35 10.40 -7.88
N THR A 24 16.61 10.06 -8.14
CA THR A 24 17.28 8.94 -7.46
C THR A 24 17.39 9.18 -5.95
N GLN A 25 17.72 10.41 -5.53
CA GLN A 25 17.79 10.75 -4.10
C GLN A 25 16.43 10.63 -3.41
N MET A 26 15.36 11.08 -4.07
CA MET A 26 13.98 10.96 -3.59
C MET A 26 13.54 9.49 -3.48
N LEU A 27 13.82 8.68 -4.51
CA LEU A 27 13.48 7.26 -4.51
C LEU A 27 14.30 6.46 -3.49
N ASP A 28 15.54 6.85 -3.24
CA ASP A 28 16.47 6.19 -2.33
C ASP A 28 16.44 6.77 -0.91
N ALA A 29 15.45 7.60 -0.56
CA ALA A 29 15.36 8.21 0.77
C ALA A 29 15.33 7.19 1.93
N TYR A 30 14.91 5.95 1.64
CA TYR A 30 14.83 4.87 2.61
C TYR A 30 15.54 3.60 2.10
N LYS A 31 16.84 3.69 1.79
CA LYS A 31 17.64 2.58 1.21
C LYS A 31 17.54 1.24 1.96
N ASN A 32 17.35 1.29 3.28
CA ASN A 32 17.28 0.09 4.12
C ASN A 32 15.88 -0.54 4.17
N ARG A 33 14.87 0.08 3.53
CA ARG A 33 13.50 -0.43 3.50
C ARG A 33 13.26 -1.19 2.20
N LYS A 34 12.66 -2.36 2.33
CA LYS A 34 12.24 -3.18 1.20
C LYS A 34 11.11 -2.49 0.44
N THR A 35 11.21 -2.43 -0.88
CA THR A 35 10.16 -1.92 -1.77
C THR A 35 9.13 -3.00 -2.10
N VAL A 36 7.84 -2.64 -2.03
CA VAL A 36 6.72 -3.46 -2.49
C VAL A 36 6.23 -2.98 -3.86
N VAL A 37 6.24 -1.67 -4.10
CA VAL A 37 5.91 -1.09 -5.41
C VAL A 37 7.03 -0.15 -5.83
N GLU A 38 7.51 -0.33 -7.05
CA GLU A 38 8.44 0.57 -7.73
C GLU A 38 7.80 1.05 -9.02
N ILE A 39 7.58 2.36 -9.13
CA ILE A 39 7.10 3.02 -10.34
C ILE A 39 8.26 3.86 -10.91
N ARG A 40 8.58 3.65 -12.19
CA ARG A 40 9.64 4.38 -12.90
C ARG A 40 9.09 5.01 -14.16
N ASN A 41 9.19 6.34 -14.22
CA ASN A 41 8.84 7.18 -15.37
C ASN A 41 7.46 6.88 -15.96
N LEU A 42 6.46 6.62 -15.14
CA LEU A 42 5.14 6.17 -15.61
C LEU A 42 4.39 7.31 -16.31
N ASP A 43 3.90 7.03 -17.52
CA ASP A 43 2.87 7.84 -18.17
C ASP A 43 1.59 7.04 -18.40
N ILE A 44 0.46 7.68 -18.14
CA ILE A 44 -0.85 7.14 -18.46
C ILE A 44 -1.59 8.17 -19.30
N VAL A 45 -2.01 7.73 -20.48
CA VAL A 45 -2.67 8.57 -21.46
C VAL A 45 -3.99 7.95 -21.88
N TYR A 46 -5.05 8.75 -21.82
CA TYR A 46 -6.39 8.37 -22.26
C TYR A 46 -6.71 8.98 -23.62
N GLY A 47 -7.62 8.34 -24.35
CA GLY A 47 -8.04 8.79 -25.67
C GLY A 47 -7.01 8.48 -26.76
N PHE A 48 -7.27 8.98 -27.97
CA PHE A 48 -6.44 8.79 -29.15
C PHE A 48 -6.49 10.03 -30.04
N GLY A 49 -5.40 10.31 -30.76
CA GLY A 49 -5.32 11.40 -31.71
C GLY A 49 -5.54 12.77 -31.07
N ALA A 50 -6.38 13.61 -31.67
CA ALA A 50 -6.64 14.97 -31.18
C ALA A 50 -7.35 15.04 -29.81
N LYS A 51 -7.90 13.92 -29.30
CA LYS A 51 -8.56 13.84 -27.98
C LYS A 51 -7.68 13.17 -26.92
N GLU A 52 -6.38 13.07 -27.17
CA GLU A 52 -5.42 12.47 -26.26
C GLU A 52 -5.24 13.36 -25.00
N PHE A 53 -5.37 12.76 -23.82
CA PHE A 53 -5.23 13.41 -22.53
C PHE A 53 -4.24 12.65 -21.66
N THR A 54 -3.16 13.30 -21.25
CA THR A 54 -2.18 12.72 -20.34
C THR A 54 -2.67 12.86 -18.90
N ALA A 55 -3.13 11.76 -18.31
CA ALA A 55 -3.60 11.74 -16.94
C ALA A 55 -2.46 11.69 -15.92
N ILE A 56 -1.38 10.97 -16.23
CA ILE A 56 -0.19 10.86 -15.39
C ILE A 56 1.04 11.12 -16.24
N LYS A 57 1.96 11.96 -15.73
CA LYS A 57 3.18 12.37 -16.42
C LYS A 57 4.41 12.16 -15.55
N ASP A 58 5.30 11.29 -16.01
CA ASP A 58 6.62 11.05 -15.40
C ASP A 58 6.56 10.73 -13.89
N LEU A 59 5.60 9.88 -13.50
CA LEU A 59 5.49 9.46 -12.11
C LEU A 59 6.63 8.50 -11.74
N ASN A 60 7.33 8.84 -10.66
CA ASN A 60 8.35 8.02 -10.04
C ASN A 60 8.00 7.88 -8.57
N LEU A 61 7.84 6.65 -8.08
CA LEU A 61 7.36 6.41 -6.72
C LEU A 61 7.85 5.06 -6.18
N ASN A 62 8.15 5.04 -4.88
CA ASN A 62 8.40 3.82 -4.11
C ASN A 62 7.39 3.71 -2.97
N VAL A 63 6.76 2.53 -2.86
CA VAL A 63 5.98 2.11 -1.69
C VAL A 63 6.76 1.00 -0.98
N TYR A 64 7.05 1.20 0.29
CA TYR A 64 7.85 0.31 1.13
C TYR A 64 7.00 -0.67 1.91
N ASP A 65 7.62 -1.80 2.29
CA ASP A 65 6.93 -2.86 3.03
C ASP A 65 6.40 -2.39 4.39
N GLY A 66 5.18 -2.81 4.72
CA GLY A 66 4.46 -2.51 5.95
C GLY A 66 4.02 -1.06 6.11
N GLU A 67 4.21 -0.23 5.08
CA GLU A 67 3.91 1.19 5.13
C GLU A 67 2.52 1.53 4.61
N VAL A 68 1.97 2.63 5.11
CA VAL A 68 0.85 3.34 4.50
C VAL A 68 1.41 4.58 3.82
N LEU A 69 1.35 4.59 2.49
CA LEU A 69 1.63 5.78 1.69
C LEU A 69 0.30 6.47 1.35
N GLY A 70 0.09 7.66 1.88
CA GLY A 70 -1.00 8.55 1.49
C GLY A 70 -0.73 9.18 0.14
N LEU A 71 -1.64 9.03 -0.83
CA LEU A 71 -1.60 9.73 -2.12
C LEU A 71 -2.73 10.76 -2.16
N VAL A 72 -2.38 12.04 -2.17
CA VAL A 72 -3.32 13.14 -1.91
C VAL A 72 -3.31 14.19 -3.01
N GLY A 73 -4.48 14.75 -3.27
CA GLY A 73 -4.71 15.80 -4.26
C GLY A 73 -6.19 15.94 -4.56
N GLU A 74 -6.55 16.97 -5.30
CA GLU A 74 -7.93 17.26 -5.70
C GLU A 74 -8.55 16.16 -6.57
N SER A 75 -9.88 16.21 -6.72
CA SER A 75 -10.59 15.37 -7.69
C SER A 75 -10.02 15.57 -9.10
N GLY A 76 -9.80 14.47 -9.83
CA GLY A 76 -9.22 14.52 -11.17
C GLY A 76 -7.70 14.69 -11.25
N SER A 77 -6.97 14.73 -10.14
CA SER A 77 -5.49 14.86 -10.15
C SER A 77 -4.74 13.60 -10.62
N GLY A 78 -5.44 12.47 -10.80
CA GLY A 78 -4.89 11.21 -11.31
C GLY A 78 -4.70 10.09 -10.28
N LYS A 79 -5.07 10.29 -9.01
CA LYS A 79 -4.86 9.32 -7.91
C LYS A 79 -5.46 7.94 -8.21
N SER A 80 -6.75 7.87 -8.54
CA SER A 80 -7.45 6.62 -8.86
C SER A 80 -6.90 5.97 -10.13
N THR A 81 -6.43 6.76 -11.09
CA THR A 81 -5.74 6.26 -12.30
C THR A 81 -4.44 5.55 -11.94
N ILE A 82 -3.65 6.08 -10.99
CA ILE A 82 -2.43 5.43 -10.48
C ILE A 82 -2.79 4.11 -9.80
N GLY A 83 -3.75 4.13 -8.86
CA GLY A 83 -4.19 2.93 -8.16
C GLY A 83 -4.66 1.82 -9.10
N ARG A 84 -5.50 2.17 -10.07
CA ARG A 84 -5.99 1.25 -11.11
C ARG A 84 -4.88 0.72 -12.02
N SER A 85 -3.85 1.51 -12.30
CA SER A 85 -2.71 1.05 -13.11
C SER A 85 -1.83 0.07 -12.36
N ILE A 86 -1.59 0.30 -11.06
CA ILE A 86 -0.86 -0.65 -10.20
C ILE A 86 -1.55 -2.02 -10.20
N ILE A 87 -2.87 -2.06 -10.07
CA ILE A 87 -3.63 -3.32 -10.09
C ILE A 87 -3.89 -3.88 -11.50
N GLY A 88 -3.41 -3.19 -12.54
CA GLY A 88 -3.52 -3.64 -13.93
C GLY A 88 -4.88 -3.43 -14.60
N LEU A 89 -5.79 -2.66 -13.99
CA LEU A 89 -7.07 -2.25 -14.60
C LEU A 89 -6.93 -1.08 -15.57
N THR A 90 -5.85 -0.30 -15.48
CA THR A 90 -5.57 0.80 -16.42
C THR A 90 -4.20 0.61 -17.06
N PRO A 91 -4.11 0.50 -18.40
CA PRO A 91 -2.84 0.35 -19.07
C PRO A 91 -2.00 1.62 -18.94
N HIS A 92 -0.68 1.47 -19.02
CA HIS A 92 0.25 2.59 -19.08
C HIS A 92 1.02 2.62 -20.40
N ASN A 93 1.32 3.83 -20.88
CA ASN A 93 1.88 4.06 -22.20
C ASN A 93 3.42 4.02 -22.15
N PHE A 94 4.00 4.53 -21.07
CA PHE A 94 5.43 4.66 -20.87
C PHE A 94 5.84 4.27 -19.46
N GLY A 95 7.09 3.85 -19.30
CA GLY A 95 7.67 3.53 -18.00
C GLY A 95 7.35 2.10 -17.57
N GLN A 96 7.50 1.87 -16.27
CA GLN A 96 7.43 0.54 -15.67
C GLN A 96 6.80 0.59 -14.29
N ILE A 97 5.97 -0.41 -14.00
CA ILE A 97 5.50 -0.75 -12.66
C ILE A 97 6.08 -2.11 -12.30
N LYS A 98 6.76 -2.19 -11.17
CA LYS A 98 7.25 -3.42 -10.57
C LYS A 98 6.61 -3.58 -9.19
N ILE A 99 6.04 -4.76 -8.94
CA ILE A 99 5.42 -5.12 -7.66
C ILE A 99 6.16 -6.35 -7.12
N LEU A 100 6.72 -6.22 -5.92
CA LEU A 100 7.69 -7.18 -5.37
C LEU A 100 8.79 -7.44 -6.43
N ASP A 101 9.00 -8.68 -6.85
CA ASP A 101 10.02 -9.05 -7.83
C ASP A 101 9.46 -9.16 -9.27
N ARG A 102 8.24 -8.67 -9.53
CA ARG A 102 7.58 -8.83 -10.82
C ARG A 102 7.31 -7.50 -11.51
N ILE A 103 7.74 -7.43 -12.77
CA ILE A 103 7.38 -6.34 -13.67
C ILE A 103 5.97 -6.60 -14.20
N ILE A 104 5.08 -5.62 -14.04
CA ILE A 104 3.70 -5.71 -14.48
C ILE A 104 3.62 -5.35 -15.97
N PRO A 105 2.94 -6.14 -16.82
CA PRO A 105 2.74 -5.80 -18.21
C PRO A 105 2.03 -4.45 -18.39
N LYS A 106 2.46 -3.67 -19.39
CA LYS A 106 1.83 -2.39 -19.75
C LYS A 106 0.33 -2.44 -19.96
N ASN A 107 -0.14 -3.55 -20.51
CA ASN A 107 -1.55 -3.84 -20.70
C ASN A 107 -1.75 -5.35 -20.44
N ILE A 108 -2.35 -5.68 -19.30
CA ILE A 108 -2.58 -7.07 -18.92
C ILE A 108 -3.57 -7.72 -19.88
N GLU A 109 -4.65 -7.02 -20.27
CA GLU A 109 -5.72 -7.56 -21.12
C GLU A 109 -5.26 -8.00 -22.51
N LYS A 110 -4.26 -7.32 -23.08
CA LYS A 110 -3.69 -7.65 -24.40
C LYS A 110 -2.74 -8.85 -24.40
N GLY A 111 -2.45 -9.44 -23.23
CA GLY A 111 -1.62 -10.63 -23.13
C GLY A 111 -2.28 -11.87 -23.74
N ASN A 112 -1.48 -12.82 -24.22
CA ASN A 112 -1.99 -14.12 -24.64
C ASN A 112 -2.55 -14.87 -23.41
N LYS A 113 -3.88 -14.98 -23.32
CA LYS A 113 -4.61 -15.63 -22.21
C LYS A 113 -4.23 -17.11 -22.00
N PHE A 114 -3.72 -17.76 -23.04
CA PHE A 114 -3.26 -19.15 -22.98
C PHE A 114 -1.81 -19.28 -22.53
N SER A 115 -1.04 -18.19 -22.54
CA SER A 115 0.35 -18.20 -22.10
C SER A 115 0.44 -18.44 -20.59
N LYS A 116 1.33 -19.37 -20.20
CA LYS A 116 1.65 -19.65 -18.80
C LYS A 116 2.05 -18.37 -18.05
N ASN A 117 2.88 -17.53 -18.67
CA ASN A 117 3.33 -16.27 -18.07
C ASN A 117 2.16 -15.31 -17.76
N HIS A 118 1.17 -15.21 -18.66
CA HIS A 118 0.01 -14.36 -18.43
C HIS A 118 -0.85 -14.86 -17.27
N LYS A 119 -1.11 -16.18 -17.21
CA LYS A 119 -1.81 -16.80 -16.08
C LYS A 119 -1.07 -16.62 -14.76
N ASP A 120 0.26 -16.74 -14.77
CA ASP A 120 1.10 -16.55 -13.60
C ASP A 120 1.07 -15.10 -13.09
N VAL A 121 1.06 -14.12 -14.00
CA VAL A 121 0.88 -12.70 -13.64
C VAL A 121 -0.50 -12.46 -13.04
N ILE A 122 -1.58 -12.96 -13.65
CA ILE A 122 -2.93 -12.80 -13.11
C ILE A 122 -3.05 -13.44 -11.73
N ASN A 123 -2.57 -14.68 -11.58
CA ASN A 123 -2.58 -15.39 -10.30
C ASN A 123 -1.78 -14.60 -9.24
N PHE A 124 -0.63 -14.05 -9.60
CA PHE A 124 0.13 -13.19 -8.71
C PHE A 124 -0.68 -11.95 -8.29
N MET A 125 -1.27 -11.23 -9.25
CA MET A 125 -2.05 -10.02 -8.98
C MET A 125 -3.22 -10.32 -8.05
N VAL A 126 -4.05 -11.31 -8.38
CA VAL A 126 -5.23 -11.69 -7.58
C VAL A 126 -4.83 -12.08 -6.15
N ASN A 127 -3.68 -12.72 -5.93
CA ASN A 127 -3.29 -13.17 -4.60
C ASN A 127 -2.52 -12.14 -3.78
N LYS A 128 -1.80 -11.21 -4.42
CA LYS A 128 -0.86 -10.33 -3.73
C LYS A 128 -1.27 -8.86 -3.73
N VAL A 129 -2.18 -8.47 -4.62
CA VAL A 129 -2.62 -7.09 -4.78
C VAL A 129 -4.13 -7.04 -4.75
N GLN A 130 -4.69 -6.23 -3.86
CA GLN A 130 -6.14 -6.06 -3.72
C GLN A 130 -6.48 -4.57 -3.72
N MET A 131 -7.74 -4.26 -4.02
CA MET A 131 -8.22 -2.89 -4.07
C MET A 131 -9.57 -2.76 -3.36
N ILE A 132 -9.71 -1.67 -2.62
CA ILE A 132 -10.98 -1.15 -2.12
C ILE A 132 -11.36 0.02 -3.03
N PHE A 133 -12.54 -0.06 -3.63
CA PHE A 133 -13.06 0.97 -4.53
C PHE A 133 -13.78 2.07 -3.73
N GLN A 134 -13.83 3.26 -4.31
CA GLN A 134 -14.47 4.46 -3.74
C GLN A 134 -15.94 4.25 -3.36
N ASP A 135 -16.67 3.44 -4.13
CA ASP A 135 -18.07 3.14 -3.87
C ASP A 135 -18.24 1.65 -3.50
N PRO A 136 -18.46 1.34 -2.21
CA PRO A 136 -18.68 -0.03 -1.78
C PRO A 136 -19.96 -0.63 -2.37
N THR A 137 -21.03 0.16 -2.58
CA THR A 137 -22.33 -0.33 -3.05
C THR A 137 -22.20 -0.97 -4.43
N ASN A 138 -21.47 -0.31 -5.34
CA ASN A 138 -21.23 -0.76 -6.69
C ASN A 138 -20.17 -1.88 -6.77
N SER A 139 -19.35 -2.04 -5.74
CA SER A 139 -18.30 -3.06 -5.70
C SER A 139 -18.79 -4.42 -5.18
N LEU A 140 -19.86 -4.45 -4.40
CA LEU A 140 -20.44 -5.66 -3.80
C LEU A 140 -21.61 -6.17 -4.64
N ASN A 141 -21.73 -7.47 -4.82
CA ASN A 141 -22.87 -8.04 -5.53
C ASN A 141 -24.12 -8.03 -4.62
N PRO A 142 -25.17 -7.24 -4.93
CA PRO A 142 -26.33 -7.11 -4.05
C PRO A 142 -27.20 -8.37 -3.97
N PHE A 143 -27.04 -9.30 -4.92
CA PHE A 143 -27.80 -10.55 -5.02
C PHE A 143 -27.07 -11.75 -4.42
N LYS A 144 -25.97 -11.52 -3.69
CA LYS A 144 -25.19 -12.56 -3.01
C LYS A 144 -25.09 -12.25 -1.53
N ASP A 145 -25.10 -13.30 -0.71
CA ASP A 145 -24.94 -13.16 0.72
C ASP A 145 -23.51 -12.71 1.10
N VAL A 146 -23.36 -12.18 2.31
CA VAL A 146 -22.07 -11.71 2.85
C VAL A 146 -21.01 -12.81 2.77
N LYS A 147 -21.37 -14.05 3.08
CA LYS A 147 -20.44 -15.19 3.02
C LYS A 147 -19.86 -15.39 1.61
N THR A 148 -20.69 -15.25 0.58
CA THR A 148 -20.28 -15.39 -0.81
C THR A 148 -19.47 -14.20 -1.26
N VAL A 149 -19.90 -12.98 -0.92
CA VAL A 149 -19.23 -11.74 -1.33
C VAL A 149 -17.85 -11.62 -0.70
N VAL A 150 -17.72 -11.80 0.61
CA VAL A 150 -16.42 -11.76 1.31
C VAL A 150 -15.56 -12.94 0.87
N GLY A 151 -16.16 -14.12 0.71
CA GLY A 151 -15.45 -15.34 0.33
C GLY A 151 -15.15 -15.52 -1.16
N GLU A 152 -15.48 -14.55 -2.01
CA GLU A 152 -15.40 -14.66 -3.47
C GLU A 152 -13.96 -14.92 -3.93
N GLY A 153 -13.01 -14.10 -3.46
CA GLY A 153 -11.59 -14.24 -3.78
C GLY A 153 -11.07 -15.63 -3.44
N LEU A 154 -11.39 -16.12 -2.24
CA LEU A 154 -10.99 -17.45 -1.77
C LEU A 154 -11.57 -18.59 -2.62
N SER A 155 -12.80 -18.44 -3.14
CA SER A 155 -13.38 -19.41 -4.08
C SER A 155 -12.61 -19.45 -5.40
N ASN A 156 -12.24 -18.27 -5.90
CA ASN A 156 -11.63 -18.12 -7.21
C ASN A 156 -10.18 -18.64 -7.22
N THR A 157 -9.45 -18.43 -6.12
CA THR A 157 -8.05 -18.84 -5.98
C THR A 157 -7.87 -20.26 -5.42
N LYS A 158 -8.87 -20.81 -4.72
CA LYS A 158 -8.83 -22.14 -4.09
C LYS A 158 -7.59 -22.35 -3.21
N ASN A 159 -7.24 -21.34 -2.42
CA ASN A 159 -6.08 -21.35 -1.54
C ASN A 159 -6.40 -20.92 -0.10
N ALA A 160 -7.65 -21.01 0.33
CA ALA A 160 -8.08 -20.68 1.68
C ALA A 160 -7.34 -21.51 2.73
N LYS A 161 -7.14 -22.81 2.50
CA LYS A 161 -6.37 -23.66 3.40
C LYS A 161 -4.91 -23.24 3.50
N LEU A 162 -4.29 -22.87 2.37
CA LEU A 162 -2.93 -22.34 2.35
C LEU A 162 -2.86 -21.07 3.22
N ILE A 163 -3.70 -20.09 2.93
CA ILE A 163 -3.75 -18.80 3.66
C ILE A 163 -3.95 -19.03 5.16
N TYR A 164 -4.95 -19.84 5.53
CA TYR A 164 -5.30 -20.08 6.93
C TYR A 164 -4.15 -20.73 7.72
N ILE A 165 -3.46 -21.70 7.14
CA ILE A 165 -2.35 -22.38 7.81
C ILE A 165 -1.11 -21.48 7.85
N THR A 166 -0.82 -20.74 6.78
CA THR A 166 0.32 -19.81 6.77
C THR A 166 0.13 -18.65 7.75
N ASP A 167 -1.10 -18.16 7.91
CA ASP A 167 -1.45 -17.13 8.90
C ASP A 167 -1.26 -17.65 10.34
N PHE A 168 -1.57 -18.92 10.60
CA PHE A 168 -1.25 -19.57 11.87
C PHE A 168 0.28 -19.65 12.10
N ASP A 169 1.02 -20.14 11.11
CA ASP A 169 2.48 -20.27 11.19
C ASP A 169 3.16 -18.90 11.43
N GLU A 170 2.70 -17.85 10.75
CA GLU A 170 3.20 -16.47 10.91
C GLU A 170 2.91 -15.90 12.31
N LYS A 171 1.73 -16.19 12.89
CA LYS A 171 1.40 -15.79 14.26
C LYS A 171 2.32 -16.47 15.29
N VAL A 172 2.57 -17.78 15.12
CA VAL A 172 3.50 -18.52 15.98
C VAL A 172 4.90 -17.91 15.90
N TYR A 173 5.37 -17.64 14.68
CA TYR A 173 6.65 -17.00 14.44
C TYR A 173 6.77 -15.64 15.15
N ASN A 174 5.82 -14.73 14.91
CA ASN A 174 5.84 -13.38 15.49
C ASN A 174 5.75 -13.40 17.02
N ASN A 175 5.00 -14.35 17.60
CA ASN A 175 4.92 -14.53 19.04
C ASN A 175 6.26 -14.96 19.65
N ILE A 176 6.97 -15.90 19.00
CA ILE A 176 8.27 -16.37 19.46
C ILE A 176 9.33 -15.27 19.29
N VAL A 177 9.40 -14.64 18.12
CA VAL A 177 10.39 -13.59 17.85
C VAL A 177 10.23 -12.40 18.81
N SER A 178 9.00 -12.01 19.14
CA SER A 178 8.77 -10.93 20.12
C SER A 178 9.24 -11.28 21.52
N GLN A 179 9.22 -12.56 21.92
CA GLN A 179 9.78 -13.03 23.19
C GLN A 179 11.32 -13.04 23.20
N ILE A 180 11.98 -13.23 22.05
CA ILE A 180 13.44 -13.24 21.97
C ILE A 180 14.02 -11.82 21.84
N LYS A 181 13.28 -10.88 21.22
CA LYS A 181 13.69 -9.47 21.08
C LYS A 181 14.00 -8.75 22.40
N THR A 182 13.65 -9.33 23.54
CA THR A 182 13.99 -8.83 24.88
C THR A 182 15.42 -9.17 25.31
N THR A 183 16.20 -9.93 24.50
CA THR A 183 17.57 -10.37 24.82
C THR A 183 18.58 -9.88 23.77
N ASP A 184 19.30 -8.78 24.06
CA ASP A 184 20.14 -8.01 23.11
C ASP A 184 21.19 -8.80 22.30
N LYS A 185 21.69 -9.94 22.80
CA LYS A 185 22.78 -10.71 22.15
C LYS A 185 22.33 -11.58 20.96
N LEU A 186 21.07 -12.00 20.89
CA LEU A 186 20.57 -12.91 19.82
C LEU A 186 19.82 -12.16 18.71
N THR A 187 19.40 -10.93 18.98
CA THR A 187 18.47 -10.17 18.15
C THR A 187 18.98 -9.99 16.72
N ASN A 188 20.28 -9.71 16.55
CA ASN A 188 20.88 -9.44 15.24
C ASN A 188 20.96 -10.70 14.34
N LYS A 189 21.26 -11.89 14.89
CA LYS A 189 21.27 -13.14 14.10
C LYS A 189 19.87 -13.62 13.71
N ILE A 190 18.87 -13.37 14.57
CA ILE A 190 17.46 -13.65 14.25
C ILE A 190 17.01 -12.77 13.07
N PHE A 191 17.39 -11.49 13.07
CA PHE A 191 17.05 -10.57 11.99
C PHE A 191 17.58 -11.00 10.60
N ASP A 192 18.76 -11.60 10.52
CA ASP A 192 19.30 -12.12 9.25
C ASP A 192 18.51 -13.32 8.68
N TYR A 193 17.83 -14.10 9.54
CA TYR A 193 16.91 -15.17 9.12
C TYR A 193 15.49 -14.67 8.82
N VAL A 194 15.04 -13.58 9.47
CA VAL A 194 13.72 -12.93 9.23
C VAL A 194 13.58 -12.48 7.76
N ASP A 195 14.65 -11.98 7.15
CA ASP A 195 14.60 -11.49 5.77
C ASP A 195 14.29 -12.61 4.75
N GLN A 196 14.63 -13.87 5.08
CA GLN A 196 14.33 -15.03 4.23
C GLN A 196 12.83 -15.37 4.19
N MET A 197 12.07 -15.11 5.27
CA MET A 197 10.62 -15.32 5.29
C MET A 197 9.87 -14.44 4.29
N THR A 198 10.38 -13.24 4.02
CA THR A 198 9.67 -12.27 3.18
C THR A 198 9.82 -12.53 1.67
N LYS A 199 10.52 -13.60 1.25
CA LYS A 199 10.72 -13.96 -0.16
C LYS A 199 9.61 -14.88 -0.71
N LEU A 200 8.61 -14.23 -1.32
CA LEU A 200 7.80 -14.54 -2.51
C LEU A 200 7.15 -15.92 -2.78
N THR A 201 7.50 -17.04 -2.15
CA THR A 201 6.80 -18.32 -2.40
C THR A 201 6.42 -19.00 -1.10
N TYR A 202 5.33 -18.51 -0.50
CA TYR A 202 4.69 -19.15 0.64
C TYR A 202 3.93 -20.39 0.17
N THR A 203 4.57 -21.56 0.31
CA THR A 203 3.91 -22.86 0.27
C THR A 203 3.69 -23.35 1.72
N LEU A 204 2.80 -24.33 1.91
CA LEU A 204 2.61 -24.97 3.22
C LEU A 204 3.89 -25.64 3.75
N GLU A 205 4.76 -26.10 2.84
CA GLU A 205 6.05 -26.71 3.17
C GLU A 205 7.07 -25.65 3.58
N ASN A 206 7.16 -24.55 2.85
CA ASN A 206 8.06 -23.46 3.18
C ASN A 206 7.68 -22.81 4.51
N SER A 207 6.39 -22.56 4.76
CA SER A 207 5.96 -21.99 6.06
C SER A 207 6.30 -22.90 7.22
N TYR A 208 6.09 -24.22 7.04
CA TYR A 208 6.45 -25.21 8.05
C TYR A 208 7.95 -25.24 8.31
N LYS A 209 8.76 -25.34 7.26
CA LYS A 209 10.22 -25.40 7.35
C LYS A 209 10.76 -24.19 8.11
N ILE A 210 10.31 -22.98 7.76
CA ILE A 210 10.88 -21.79 8.38
C ILE A 210 10.52 -21.70 9.87
N VAL A 211 9.25 -21.99 10.23
CA VAL A 211 8.78 -21.83 11.62
C VAL A 211 9.18 -23.00 12.52
N TYR A 212 9.17 -24.24 12.03
CA TYR A 212 9.35 -25.42 12.86
C TYR A 212 10.66 -26.16 12.60
N GLU A 213 11.50 -25.76 11.65
CA GLU A 213 12.84 -26.31 11.45
C GLU A 213 13.91 -25.24 11.59
N ASP A 214 13.82 -24.15 10.82
CA ASP A 214 14.87 -23.12 10.81
C ASP A 214 14.86 -22.29 12.09
N LEU A 215 13.69 -21.88 12.59
CA LEU A 215 13.57 -21.19 13.88
C LEU A 215 14.07 -22.07 15.05
N LEU A 216 13.86 -23.39 15.00
CA LEU A 216 14.38 -24.31 16.03
C LEU A 216 15.91 -24.25 16.11
N LYS A 217 16.61 -24.27 14.96
CA LYS A 217 18.08 -24.17 14.91
C LYS A 217 18.58 -22.89 15.57
N VAL A 218 17.87 -21.78 15.36
CA VAL A 218 18.21 -20.50 15.99
C VAL A 218 17.94 -20.53 17.50
N ILE A 219 16.84 -21.14 17.93
CA ILE A 219 16.48 -21.29 19.35
C ILE A 219 17.48 -22.21 20.08
N GLU A 220 18.08 -23.21 19.45
CA GLU A 220 19.06 -24.09 20.10
C GLU A 220 20.26 -23.31 20.69
N GLU A 221 20.68 -22.20 20.08
CA GLU A 221 21.72 -21.33 20.63
C GLU A 221 21.30 -20.72 21.99
N LEU A 222 20.00 -20.47 22.21
CA LEU A 222 19.47 -19.94 23.48
C LEU A 222 19.67 -20.91 24.64
N LYS A 223 19.82 -22.21 24.40
CA LYS A 223 20.00 -23.20 25.47
C LYS A 223 21.21 -22.88 26.36
N THR A 224 22.25 -22.29 25.78
CA THR A 224 23.48 -21.90 26.49
C THR A 224 23.40 -20.53 27.15
N ILE A 225 22.48 -19.67 26.70
CA ILE A 225 22.35 -18.27 27.12
C ILE A 225 21.26 -18.11 28.17
N ASP A 226 20.07 -18.66 27.89
CA ASP A 226 18.91 -18.67 28.78
C ASP A 226 18.12 -19.97 28.58
N ASN A 227 18.49 -20.99 29.36
CA ASN A 227 17.86 -22.31 29.29
C ASN A 227 16.37 -22.28 29.69
N LYS A 228 15.95 -21.32 30.52
CA LYS A 228 14.55 -21.19 30.95
C LYS A 228 13.69 -20.64 29.80
N LEU A 229 14.17 -19.60 29.13
CA LEU A 229 13.54 -19.05 27.94
C LEU A 229 13.51 -20.07 26.79
N TYR A 230 14.62 -20.77 26.55
CA TYR A 230 14.70 -21.89 25.60
C TYR A 230 13.59 -22.92 25.85
N THR A 231 13.51 -23.46 27.07
CA THR A 231 12.52 -24.49 27.42
C THR A 231 11.09 -24.01 27.20
N SER A 232 10.79 -22.76 27.60
CA SER A 232 9.49 -22.13 27.39
C SER A 232 9.14 -22.03 25.90
N ILE A 233 10.06 -21.52 25.07
CA ILE A 233 9.84 -21.35 23.63
C ILE A 233 9.72 -22.71 22.93
N SER A 234 10.59 -23.66 23.23
CA SER A 234 10.56 -25.02 22.65
C SER A 234 9.25 -25.73 22.95
N ASN A 235 8.73 -25.62 24.18
CA ASN A 235 7.43 -26.19 24.53
C ASN A 235 6.29 -25.57 23.71
N LYS A 236 6.22 -24.22 23.63
CA LYS A 236 5.23 -23.52 22.81
C LYS A 236 5.30 -23.90 21.33
N LEU A 237 6.51 -24.07 20.80
CA LEU A 237 6.70 -24.45 19.39
C LEU A 237 6.26 -25.90 19.13
N ASN A 238 6.51 -26.82 20.07
CA ASN A 238 6.01 -28.19 20.00
C ASN A 238 4.48 -28.27 20.11
N GLU A 239 3.87 -27.50 21.02
CA GLU A 239 2.41 -27.37 21.11
C GLU A 239 1.82 -26.83 19.80
N SER A 240 2.41 -25.76 19.26
CA SER A 240 1.99 -25.15 17.99
C SER A 240 2.12 -26.13 16.83
N LYS A 241 3.18 -26.96 16.82
CA LYS A 241 3.39 -28.02 15.82
C LYS A 241 2.29 -29.07 15.86
N LEU A 242 1.87 -29.50 17.06
CA LEU A 242 0.76 -30.45 17.24
C LEU A 242 -0.57 -29.84 16.79
N GLN A 243 -0.84 -28.58 17.17
CA GLN A 243 -2.01 -27.85 16.71
C GLN A 243 -2.02 -27.76 15.18
N ARG A 244 -0.90 -27.42 14.55
CA ARG A 244 -0.79 -27.36 13.08
C ARG A 244 -1.16 -28.68 12.41
N GLN A 245 -0.77 -29.82 12.96
CA GLN A 245 -1.13 -31.14 12.42
C GLN A 245 -2.66 -31.34 12.37
N THR A 246 -3.40 -30.77 13.33
CA THR A 246 -4.87 -30.77 13.29
C THR A 246 -5.42 -29.80 12.25
N LEU A 247 -4.83 -28.61 12.11
CA LEU A 247 -5.28 -27.59 11.14
C LEU A 247 -5.07 -28.05 9.69
N VAL A 248 -3.98 -28.77 9.41
CA VAL A 248 -3.70 -29.34 8.09
C VAL A 248 -4.74 -30.38 7.67
N LYS A 249 -5.49 -30.99 8.61
CA LYS A 249 -6.57 -31.94 8.28
C LYS A 249 -7.87 -31.26 7.86
N LEU A 250 -8.03 -29.96 8.10
CA LEU A 250 -9.23 -29.22 7.71
C LEU A 250 -9.41 -29.20 6.19
N SER A 251 -10.66 -29.20 5.78
CA SER A 251 -11.06 -29.01 4.38
C SER A 251 -10.89 -27.56 3.94
N GLU A 252 -10.77 -27.35 2.64
CA GLU A 252 -10.73 -26.01 2.03
C GLU A 252 -11.96 -25.16 2.43
N LYS A 253 -13.13 -25.80 2.51
CA LYS A 253 -14.40 -25.16 2.89
C LYS A 253 -14.38 -24.68 4.34
N GLU A 254 -13.84 -25.48 5.26
CA GLU A 254 -13.73 -25.10 6.68
C GLU A 254 -12.73 -23.96 6.88
N CYS A 255 -11.55 -24.03 6.26
CA CYS A 255 -10.56 -22.96 6.31
C CYS A 255 -11.14 -21.65 5.75
N LYS A 256 -11.85 -21.72 4.62
CA LYS A 256 -12.55 -20.57 4.05
C LYS A 256 -13.55 -19.97 5.02
N HIS A 257 -14.42 -20.79 5.64
CA HIS A 257 -15.42 -20.29 6.60
C HIS A 257 -14.74 -19.59 7.78
N ARG A 258 -13.68 -20.19 8.34
CA ARG A 258 -12.94 -19.61 9.47
C ARG A 258 -12.27 -18.29 9.13
N LEU A 259 -11.67 -18.17 7.94
CA LEU A 259 -11.08 -16.90 7.46
C LEU A 259 -12.13 -15.79 7.33
N ILE A 260 -13.30 -16.11 6.77
CA ILE A 260 -14.39 -15.14 6.61
C ILE A 260 -14.89 -14.66 7.99
N VAL A 261 -15.11 -15.58 8.92
CA VAL A 261 -15.57 -15.22 10.28
C VAL A 261 -14.50 -14.42 11.02
N ASP A 262 -13.23 -14.78 10.90
CA ASP A 262 -12.12 -14.04 11.53
C ASP A 262 -12.02 -12.60 11.03
N ILE A 263 -12.12 -12.38 9.71
CA ILE A 263 -12.04 -11.02 9.15
C ILE A 263 -13.28 -10.18 9.46
N LEU A 264 -14.48 -10.78 9.46
CA LEU A 264 -15.72 -10.08 9.84
C LEU A 264 -15.64 -9.56 11.27
N LYS A 265 -15.15 -10.39 12.21
CA LYS A 265 -14.98 -9.97 13.61
C LYS A 265 -14.02 -8.78 13.75
N GLN A 266 -12.98 -8.72 12.93
CA GLN A 266 -12.01 -7.61 12.97
C GLN A 266 -12.57 -6.29 12.48
N VAL A 267 -13.55 -6.33 11.60
CA VAL A 267 -14.27 -5.12 11.19
C VAL A 267 -15.51 -4.86 12.06
N GLY A 268 -15.65 -5.56 13.19
CA GLY A 268 -16.78 -5.39 14.11
C GLY A 268 -18.11 -5.94 13.60
N LEU A 269 -18.09 -6.98 12.76
CA LEU A 269 -19.27 -7.69 12.27
C LEU A 269 -19.29 -9.14 12.79
N ASP A 270 -20.40 -9.54 13.39
CA ASP A 270 -20.58 -10.90 13.93
C ASP A 270 -20.92 -11.94 12.87
N GLU A 271 -20.77 -13.23 13.22
CA GLU A 271 -21.05 -14.35 12.31
C GLU A 271 -22.53 -14.41 11.85
N SER A 272 -23.44 -13.80 12.61
CA SER A 272 -24.87 -13.71 12.26
C SER A 272 -25.12 -12.97 10.95
N VAL A 273 -24.17 -12.17 10.48
CA VAL A 273 -24.30 -11.40 9.23
C VAL A 273 -24.08 -12.23 7.97
N LEU A 274 -23.58 -13.47 8.08
CA LEU A 274 -23.13 -14.26 6.93
C LEU A 274 -24.22 -14.52 5.88
N SER A 275 -25.46 -14.73 6.31
CA SER A 275 -26.61 -15.02 5.43
C SER A 275 -27.35 -13.77 4.94
N ARG A 276 -26.95 -12.59 5.42
CA ARG A 276 -27.53 -11.31 5.04
C ARG A 276 -27.00 -10.85 3.68
N TYR A 277 -27.73 -9.93 3.04
CA TYR A 277 -27.34 -9.34 1.75
C TYR A 277 -26.73 -7.95 1.95
N PRO A 278 -25.78 -7.50 1.10
CA PRO A 278 -25.14 -6.18 1.21
C PRO A 278 -26.12 -5.01 1.33
N LEU A 279 -27.26 -5.06 0.64
CA LEU A 279 -28.28 -4.01 0.68
C LEU A 279 -28.96 -3.85 2.05
N GLU A 280 -28.81 -4.82 2.95
CA GLU A 280 -29.37 -4.77 4.31
C GLU A 280 -28.46 -4.02 5.29
N PHE A 281 -27.30 -3.52 4.85
CA PHE A 281 -26.29 -2.86 5.67
C PHE A 281 -26.22 -1.35 5.39
N SER A 282 -25.80 -0.56 6.39
CA SER A 282 -25.50 0.86 6.18
C SER A 282 -24.27 1.05 5.29
N GLY A 283 -24.08 2.24 4.72
CA GLY A 283 -22.90 2.54 3.86
C GLY A 283 -21.56 2.25 4.56
N GLY A 284 -21.45 2.59 5.86
CA GLY A 284 -20.26 2.25 6.66
C GLY A 284 -20.07 0.75 6.87
N GLN A 285 -21.15 -0.01 7.05
CA GLN A 285 -21.08 -1.47 7.16
C GLN A 285 -20.74 -2.12 5.81
N GLN A 286 -21.27 -1.61 4.70
CA GLN A 286 -20.89 -2.06 3.36
C GLN A 286 -19.40 -1.77 3.07
N GLN A 287 -18.88 -0.63 3.53
CA GLN A 287 -17.45 -0.35 3.44
C GLN A 287 -16.62 -1.38 4.20
N ARG A 288 -17.03 -1.73 5.43
CA ARG A 288 -16.42 -2.80 6.23
C ARG A 288 -16.45 -4.14 5.50
N LEU A 289 -17.55 -4.48 4.81
CA LEU A 289 -17.63 -5.68 3.97
C LEU A 289 -16.66 -5.63 2.78
N GLY A 290 -16.49 -4.46 2.14
CA GLY A 290 -15.48 -4.23 1.09
C GLY A 290 -14.05 -4.41 1.60
N ILE A 291 -13.74 -3.90 2.80
CA ILE A 291 -12.47 -4.13 3.49
C ILE A 291 -12.26 -5.63 3.75
N CYS A 292 -13.28 -6.33 4.27
CA CYS A 292 -13.20 -7.78 4.47
C CYS A 292 -12.88 -8.54 3.19
N ARG A 293 -13.62 -8.26 2.11
CA ARG A 293 -13.45 -8.93 0.80
C ARG A 293 -12.03 -8.76 0.25
N SER A 294 -11.44 -7.59 0.41
CA SER A 294 -10.07 -7.32 -0.08
C SER A 294 -8.99 -7.92 0.82
N VAL A 295 -9.18 -7.92 2.14
CA VAL A 295 -8.14 -8.34 3.11
C VAL A 295 -8.16 -9.84 3.43
N VAL A 296 -9.28 -10.54 3.17
CA VAL A 296 -9.39 -11.98 3.47
C VAL A 296 -8.36 -12.84 2.72
N LEU A 297 -7.88 -12.37 1.57
CA LEU A 297 -6.83 -13.03 0.77
C LEU A 297 -5.42 -12.85 1.34
N ARG A 298 -5.25 -12.05 2.40
CA ARG A 298 -3.94 -11.66 2.95
C ARG A 298 -3.02 -11.09 1.87
N PRO A 299 -3.44 -10.02 1.16
CA PRO A 299 -2.61 -9.41 0.13
C PRO A 299 -1.35 -8.80 0.74
N LYS A 300 -0.29 -8.62 -0.07
CA LYS A 300 0.90 -7.88 0.36
C LYS A 300 0.73 -6.37 0.14
N LEU A 301 -0.08 -6.01 -0.87
CA LEU A 301 -0.40 -4.64 -1.24
C LEU A 301 -1.92 -4.44 -1.30
N LEU A 302 -2.40 -3.41 -0.62
CA LEU A 302 -3.79 -2.96 -0.67
C LEU A 302 -3.85 -1.54 -1.24
N ILE A 303 -4.63 -1.33 -2.29
CA ILE A 303 -4.93 -0.01 -2.83
C ILE A 303 -6.28 0.42 -2.26
N ALA A 304 -6.32 1.48 -1.47
CA ALA A 304 -7.57 1.99 -0.91
C ALA A 304 -7.93 3.30 -1.62
N ASP A 305 -8.84 3.23 -2.59
CA ASP A 305 -9.25 4.37 -3.42
C ASP A 305 -10.40 5.12 -2.78
N GLU A 306 -10.10 6.22 -2.09
CA GLU A 306 -11.05 7.03 -1.33
C GLU A 306 -11.99 6.20 -0.42
N PRO A 307 -11.46 5.33 0.45
CA PRO A 307 -12.24 4.34 1.18
C PRO A 307 -13.15 4.94 2.27
N ILE A 308 -13.15 6.27 2.43
CA ILE A 308 -13.85 7.00 3.49
C ILE A 308 -14.65 8.21 2.98
N SER A 309 -14.53 8.57 1.69
CA SER A 309 -15.03 9.86 1.20
C SER A 309 -16.55 10.00 1.24
N ALA A 310 -17.29 8.89 1.11
CA ALA A 310 -18.75 8.87 1.14
C ALA A 310 -19.35 8.66 2.54
N LEU A 311 -18.53 8.68 3.61
CA LEU A 311 -18.94 8.33 4.97
C LEU A 311 -18.96 9.55 5.90
N ASP A 312 -19.84 9.51 6.90
CA ASP A 312 -19.88 10.50 7.98
C ASP A 312 -18.59 10.48 8.82
N VAL A 313 -18.18 11.63 9.36
CA VAL A 313 -16.90 11.82 10.09
C VAL A 313 -16.68 10.78 11.20
N SER A 314 -17.72 10.42 11.96
CA SER A 314 -17.62 9.41 13.02
C SER A 314 -17.33 8.01 12.48
N ILE A 315 -17.89 7.66 11.31
CA ILE A 315 -17.65 6.40 10.63
C ILE A 315 -16.27 6.39 9.97
N GLN A 316 -15.82 7.53 9.40
CA GLN A 316 -14.46 7.65 8.85
C GLN A 316 -13.41 7.30 9.90
N ALA A 317 -13.52 7.86 11.11
CA ALA A 317 -12.61 7.55 12.23
C ALA A 317 -12.61 6.06 12.59
N GLN A 318 -13.78 5.41 12.60
CA GLN A 318 -13.87 3.96 12.85
C GLN A 318 -13.18 3.15 11.74
N VAL A 319 -13.34 3.54 10.48
CA VAL A 319 -12.69 2.86 9.34
C VAL A 319 -11.16 3.05 9.38
N ILE A 320 -10.68 4.23 9.76
CA ILE A 320 -9.24 4.48 9.96
C ILE A 320 -8.68 3.56 11.06
N ASN A 321 -9.38 3.41 12.18
CA ASN A 321 -8.97 2.48 13.24
C ASN A 321 -8.88 1.04 12.74
N ILE A 322 -9.86 0.59 11.95
CA ILE A 322 -9.83 -0.74 11.31
C ILE A 322 -8.58 -0.88 10.45
N PHE A 323 -8.26 0.08 9.58
CA PHE A 323 -7.05 -0.01 8.77
C PHE A 323 -5.78 -0.06 9.62
N ASN A 324 -5.69 0.73 10.69
CA ASN A 324 -4.56 0.72 11.61
C ASN A 324 -4.40 -0.64 12.32
N GLU A 325 -5.50 -1.27 12.73
CA GLU A 325 -5.49 -2.62 13.29
C GLU A 325 -5.07 -3.67 12.26
N LEU A 326 -5.61 -3.61 11.05
CA LEU A 326 -5.28 -4.53 9.96
C LEU A 326 -3.81 -4.38 9.53
N LYS A 327 -3.30 -3.15 9.44
CA LYS A 327 -1.88 -2.85 9.17
C LYS A 327 -0.99 -3.54 10.19
N LYS A 328 -1.26 -3.34 11.49
CA LYS A 328 -0.48 -3.96 12.58
C LYS A 328 -0.57 -5.48 12.57
N LYS A 329 -1.77 -6.03 12.34
CA LYS A 329 -2.03 -7.47 12.43
C LYS A 329 -1.43 -8.26 11.25
N TYR A 330 -1.46 -7.70 10.05
CA TYR A 330 -1.11 -8.42 8.82
C TYR A 330 0.12 -7.87 8.10
N ASN A 331 0.80 -6.87 8.67
CA ASN A 331 1.93 -6.19 8.04
C ASN A 331 1.58 -5.74 6.60
N LEU A 332 0.37 -5.18 6.44
CA LEU A 332 -0.16 -4.75 5.14
C LEU A 332 0.56 -3.50 4.67
N THR A 333 0.95 -3.50 3.40
CA THR A 333 1.36 -2.29 2.70
C THR A 333 0.14 -1.67 2.03
N ILE A 334 -0.12 -0.38 2.27
CA ILE A 334 -1.32 0.30 1.80
C ILE A 334 -0.93 1.53 0.99
N LEU A 335 -1.45 1.63 -0.24
CA LEU A 335 -1.54 2.92 -0.94
C LEU A 335 -2.91 3.51 -0.63
N PHE A 336 -2.94 4.51 0.23
CA PHE A 336 -4.18 5.15 0.68
C PHE A 336 -4.43 6.42 -0.13
N ILE A 337 -5.42 6.37 -1.02
CA ILE A 337 -5.79 7.49 -1.88
C ILE A 337 -6.89 8.29 -1.20
N ALA A 338 -6.69 9.60 -1.06
CA ALA A 338 -7.69 10.50 -0.51
C ALA A 338 -7.59 11.89 -1.13
N HIS A 339 -8.61 12.71 -0.90
CA HIS A 339 -8.59 14.13 -1.25
C HIS A 339 -8.35 15.04 -0.03
N ASP A 340 -8.59 14.55 1.19
CA ASP A 340 -8.39 15.28 2.44
C ASP A 340 -7.08 14.87 3.13
N LEU A 341 -6.19 15.83 3.38
CA LEU A 341 -4.90 15.60 4.05
C LEU A 341 -5.04 15.23 5.54
N ARG A 342 -6.07 15.69 6.25
CA ARG A 342 -6.22 15.39 7.69
C ARG A 342 -6.55 13.95 7.97
N MET A 343 -7.43 13.35 7.17
CA MET A 343 -7.74 11.92 7.31
C MET A 343 -6.53 11.04 6.97
N VAL A 344 -5.67 11.52 6.08
CA VAL A 344 -4.44 10.85 5.67
C VAL A 344 -3.39 10.90 6.76
N GLU A 345 -3.34 11.97 7.54
CA GLU A 345 -2.45 12.14 8.70
C GLU A 345 -2.61 11.00 9.71
N TYR A 346 -3.86 10.66 10.08
CA TYR A 346 -4.15 9.63 11.10
C TYR A 346 -3.82 8.18 10.71
N ILE A 347 -3.42 7.94 9.46
CA ILE A 347 -3.22 6.57 8.94
C ILE A 347 -1.87 6.39 8.22
N SER A 348 -1.32 7.45 7.64
CA SER A 348 -0.17 7.35 6.74
C SER A 348 1.16 7.51 7.46
N ASP A 349 2.16 6.73 7.05
CA ASP A 349 3.55 6.95 7.47
C ASP A 349 4.25 8.02 6.61
N ARG A 350 3.83 8.11 5.35
CA ARG A 350 4.34 9.05 4.34
C ARG A 350 3.18 9.61 3.53
N ILE A 351 3.35 10.83 3.05
CA ILE A 351 2.39 11.49 2.14
C ILE A 351 3.10 11.84 0.83
N ALA A 352 2.40 11.59 -0.27
CA ALA A 352 2.74 11.95 -1.63
C ALA A 352 1.63 12.84 -2.20
N VAL A 353 1.96 14.07 -2.57
CA VAL A 353 1.02 15.07 -3.09
C VAL A 353 1.10 15.14 -4.61
N ILE A 354 -0.04 15.00 -5.29
CA ILE A 354 -0.16 14.98 -6.74
C ILE A 354 -1.14 16.06 -7.23
N ASN A 355 -0.75 16.79 -8.27
CA ASN A 355 -1.61 17.74 -8.98
C ASN A 355 -1.48 17.53 -10.49
N LYS A 356 -2.61 17.51 -11.21
CA LYS A 356 -2.67 17.38 -12.68
C LYS A 356 -1.72 16.30 -13.24
N GLY A 357 -1.66 15.14 -12.58
CA GLY A 357 -0.84 14.01 -13.01
C GLY A 357 0.65 14.08 -12.70
N VAL A 358 1.11 15.08 -11.94
CA VAL A 358 2.52 15.27 -11.55
C VAL A 358 2.66 15.21 -10.03
N LEU A 359 3.59 14.39 -9.55
CA LEU A 359 3.97 14.34 -8.14
C LEU A 359 4.74 15.61 -7.78
N LEU A 360 4.27 16.35 -6.78
CA LEU A 360 4.80 17.66 -6.40
C LEU A 360 5.62 17.62 -5.11
N GLU A 361 5.21 16.79 -4.15
CA GLU A 361 5.82 16.76 -2.83
C GLU A 361 5.69 15.37 -2.23
N ILE A 362 6.71 14.89 -1.53
CA ILE A 362 6.69 13.59 -0.86
C ILE A 362 7.60 13.58 0.36
N GLY A 363 7.12 13.04 1.48
CA GLY A 363 7.89 13.02 2.73
C GLY A 363 7.21 12.20 3.82
N PRO A 364 7.82 12.11 5.01
CA PRO A 364 7.12 11.66 6.22
C PRO A 364 5.85 12.49 6.44
N THR A 365 4.81 11.87 6.96
CA THR A 365 3.53 12.53 7.25
C THR A 365 3.71 13.80 8.08
N ASP A 366 4.43 13.70 9.21
CA ASP A 366 4.65 14.83 10.12
C ASP A 366 5.34 16.03 9.44
N GLU A 367 6.28 15.78 8.52
CA GLU A 367 6.97 16.85 7.78
C GLU A 367 6.06 17.52 6.76
N ILE A 368 5.23 16.75 6.06
CA ILE A 368 4.31 17.28 5.05
C ILE A 368 3.19 18.11 5.70
N ILE A 369 2.69 17.68 6.86
CA ILE A 369 1.63 18.37 7.59
C ILE A 369 2.16 19.64 8.28
N ASN A 370 3.29 19.56 8.98
CA ASN A 370 3.80 20.67 9.77
C ASN A 370 4.66 21.66 8.97
N ASN A 371 5.37 21.19 7.93
CA ASN A 371 6.29 22.00 7.13
C ASN A 371 5.99 21.92 5.62
N PRO A 372 4.76 22.15 5.15
CA PRO A 372 4.42 22.05 3.73
C PRO A 372 5.16 23.10 2.89
N TYR A 373 6.00 22.68 1.93
CA TYR A 373 6.75 23.61 1.08
C TYR A 373 5.97 23.99 -0.17
N HIS A 374 5.40 23.02 -0.89
CA HIS A 374 4.76 23.31 -2.16
C HIS A 374 3.49 24.14 -1.95
N PRO A 375 3.25 25.24 -2.71
CA PRO A 375 2.06 26.08 -2.56
C PRO A 375 0.76 25.29 -2.66
N TYR A 376 0.70 24.30 -3.56
CA TYR A 376 -0.43 23.39 -3.66
C TYR A 376 -0.68 22.59 -2.37
N THR A 377 0.35 22.04 -1.73
CA THR A 377 0.19 21.29 -0.48
C THR A 377 -0.37 22.20 0.63
N ARG A 378 0.10 23.46 0.68
CA ARG A 378 -0.47 24.48 1.58
C ARG A 378 -1.94 24.75 1.28
N SER A 379 -2.32 24.94 0.02
CA SER A 379 -3.72 25.14 -0.36
C SER A 379 -4.63 23.98 0.06
N LEU A 380 -4.14 22.74 0.00
CA LEU A 380 -4.89 21.57 0.44
C LEU A 380 -5.09 21.55 1.96
N LEU A 381 -4.11 22.02 2.74
CA LEU A 381 -4.21 22.11 4.20
C LEU A 381 -5.12 23.27 4.64
N ASP A 382 -4.99 24.42 3.98
CA ASP A 382 -5.80 25.62 4.23
C ASP A 382 -7.28 25.41 3.92
N ALA A 383 -7.59 24.57 2.93
CA ALA A 383 -8.96 24.28 2.52
C ALA A 383 -9.76 23.47 3.56
N VAL A 384 -9.11 22.91 4.59
CA VAL A 384 -9.78 22.13 5.62
C VAL A 384 -10.11 23.03 6.83
N PRO A 385 -11.38 23.13 7.27
CA PRO A 385 -11.77 24.01 8.38
C PRO A 385 -11.19 23.52 9.71
N SER A 386 -10.34 24.29 10.39
CA SER A 386 -9.85 23.98 11.75
C SER A 386 -10.77 24.57 12.82
N ILE A 387 -10.98 23.82 13.91
CA ILE A 387 -11.77 24.27 15.07
C ILE A 387 -11.01 25.38 15.85
N GLU A 388 -9.67 25.41 15.73
CA GLU A 388 -8.79 26.26 16.53
C GLU A 388 -8.43 27.61 15.87
N ASN A 389 -8.81 27.88 14.62
CA ASN A 389 -8.45 29.14 13.96
C ASN A 389 -9.57 30.19 14.07
N GLU A 390 -9.39 31.14 14.98
CA GLU A 390 -10.14 32.42 15.03
C GLU A 390 -9.76 33.40 13.89
N LYS A 391 -8.88 33.02 12.96
CA LYS A 391 -8.54 33.89 11.82
C LYS A 391 -9.54 33.68 10.68
N GLY A 392 -10.49 34.61 10.61
CA GLY A 392 -11.45 34.72 9.52
C GLY A 392 -10.78 34.86 8.15
N SER A 393 -10.80 33.78 7.39
CA SER A 393 -11.00 33.80 5.94
C SER A 393 -11.38 32.39 5.51
N LEU A 394 -12.64 32.19 5.10
CA LEU A 394 -13.11 30.99 4.40
C LEU A 394 -12.55 30.90 2.96
N ILE A 395 -11.66 31.82 2.58
CA ILE A 395 -10.97 31.83 1.29
C ILE A 395 -9.60 31.20 1.54
N GLY A 396 -9.54 29.88 1.44
CA GLY A 396 -8.26 29.16 1.34
C GLY A 396 -7.45 29.70 0.15
N SER A 397 -6.12 29.61 0.24
CA SER A 397 -5.25 30.01 -0.86
C SER A 397 -5.58 29.18 -2.12
N ILE A 398 -6.05 29.81 -3.20
CA ILE A 398 -6.32 29.10 -4.46
C ILE A 398 -4.99 28.91 -5.19
N TYR A 399 -4.54 27.67 -5.32
CA TYR A 399 -3.34 27.35 -6.08
C TYR A 399 -3.59 27.43 -7.60
N ASP A 400 -2.85 28.30 -8.28
CA ASP A 400 -2.82 28.35 -9.74
C ASP A 400 -1.55 27.64 -10.28
N HIS A 401 -1.76 26.58 -11.06
CA HIS A 401 -0.68 25.84 -11.72
C HIS A 401 0.10 26.69 -12.73
N ASN A 402 -0.49 27.76 -13.28
CA ASN A 402 0.16 28.62 -14.26
C ASN A 402 1.19 29.58 -13.65
N VAL A 403 1.28 29.65 -12.33
CA VAL A 403 2.32 30.43 -11.63
C VAL A 403 3.73 29.91 -11.95
N HIS A 404 3.83 28.64 -12.34
CA HIS A 404 5.08 28.02 -12.73
C HIS A 404 5.45 28.33 -14.18
N ASN A 405 6.51 29.12 -14.36
CA ASN A 405 7.06 29.46 -15.67
C ASN A 405 8.05 28.38 -16.16
N TYR A 406 7.58 27.13 -16.27
CA TYR A 406 8.41 26.02 -16.74
C TYR A 406 8.60 26.05 -18.25
N ASP A 407 9.85 26.02 -18.71
CA ASP A 407 10.22 25.97 -20.13
C ASP A 407 11.31 24.90 -20.39
N GLU A 408 11.76 24.72 -21.63
CA GLU A 408 12.77 23.70 -21.97
C GLU A 408 14.08 23.80 -21.17
N LYS A 409 14.44 24.99 -20.68
CA LYS A 409 15.66 25.27 -19.90
C LYS A 409 15.38 25.36 -18.40
N ASN A 410 14.18 25.77 -18.02
CA ASN A 410 13.73 25.98 -16.66
C ASN A 410 12.74 24.88 -16.25
N GLN A 411 13.26 23.67 -16.00
CA GLN A 411 12.47 22.54 -15.53
C GLN A 411 12.68 22.32 -14.03
N PRO A 412 11.61 21.98 -13.28
CA PRO A 412 11.75 21.75 -11.85
C PRO A 412 12.49 20.42 -11.59
N ILE A 413 13.23 20.42 -10.49
CA ILE A 413 14.01 19.28 -10.00
C ILE A 413 13.54 18.89 -8.59
N TRP A 414 13.90 17.69 -8.16
CA TRP A 414 13.63 17.27 -6.79
C TRP A 414 14.65 17.87 -5.85
N HIS A 415 14.17 18.64 -4.88
CA HIS A 415 14.96 19.20 -3.79
C HIS A 415 14.72 18.43 -2.51
N HIS A 416 15.78 18.01 -1.84
CA HIS A 416 15.72 17.49 -0.49
C HIS A 416 15.72 18.67 0.50
N VAL A 417 14.64 18.83 1.26
CA VAL A 417 14.44 19.95 2.19
C VAL A 417 14.73 19.60 3.65
N GLY A 418 15.17 18.37 3.92
CA GLY A 418 15.44 17.83 5.26
C GLY A 418 14.57 16.60 5.54
N ASN A 419 14.92 15.78 6.54
CA ASN A 419 14.04 14.71 7.08
C ASN A 419 13.34 13.81 6.03
N ASN A 420 14.05 13.40 4.97
CA ASN A 420 13.49 12.64 3.83
C ASN A 420 12.25 13.27 3.16
N HIS A 421 12.10 14.59 3.26
CA HIS A 421 11.09 15.40 2.60
C HIS A 421 11.66 15.97 1.30
N PHE A 422 10.93 15.76 0.23
CA PHE A 422 11.28 16.20 -1.11
C PHE A 422 10.16 17.05 -1.72
N VAL A 423 10.55 18.14 -2.36
CA VAL A 423 9.64 19.04 -3.10
C VAL A 423 10.14 19.23 -4.52
N LEU A 424 9.21 19.25 -5.47
CA LEU A 424 9.47 19.53 -6.88
C LEU A 424 9.38 21.04 -7.10
N ALA A 425 10.49 21.66 -7.46
CA ALA A 425 10.59 23.09 -7.68
C ALA A 425 11.80 23.43 -8.57
N THR A 426 11.84 24.62 -9.12
CA THR A 426 13.09 25.24 -9.58
C THR A 426 13.88 25.79 -8.39
N ASP A 427 15.19 26.03 -8.56
CA ASP A 427 16.02 26.60 -7.49
C ASP A 427 15.44 27.92 -6.94
N LYS A 428 14.89 28.77 -7.82
CA LYS A 428 14.25 30.05 -7.45
C LYS A 428 12.95 29.86 -6.67
N GLU A 429 12.10 28.93 -7.11
CA GLU A 429 10.84 28.63 -6.42
C GLU A 429 11.11 28.07 -5.02
N LEU A 430 12.15 27.23 -4.86
CA LEU A 430 12.51 26.70 -3.56
C LEU A 430 12.86 27.80 -2.54
N GLU A 431 13.56 28.86 -2.95
CA GLU A 431 13.86 30.00 -2.09
C GLU A 431 12.59 30.70 -1.61
N VAL A 432 11.63 30.90 -2.51
CA VAL A 432 10.31 31.46 -2.19
C VAL A 432 9.56 30.54 -1.21
N TYR A 433 9.53 29.24 -1.47
CA TYR A 433 8.84 28.27 -0.60
C TYR A 433 9.42 28.26 0.81
N LYS A 434 10.76 28.28 0.93
CA LYS A 434 11.45 28.37 2.23
C LYS A 434 11.12 29.65 2.98
N PHE A 435 11.10 30.79 2.29
CA PHE A 435 10.79 32.07 2.89
C PHE A 435 9.34 32.15 3.40
N GLU A 436 8.38 31.62 2.64
CA GLU A 436 6.98 31.57 3.05
C GLU A 436 6.76 30.62 4.23
N ASN A 437 7.44 29.47 4.26
CA ASN A 437 7.34 28.51 5.36
C ASN A 437 7.88 29.13 6.69
N GLN A 438 8.97 29.89 6.62
CA GLN A 438 9.51 30.62 7.78
C GLN A 438 8.56 31.67 8.36
N LYS A 439 7.71 32.29 7.53
CA LYS A 439 6.69 33.25 7.98
C LYS A 439 5.54 32.59 8.74
N LEU A 440 5.23 31.33 8.44
CA LEU A 440 4.15 30.57 9.08
C LEU A 440 4.57 29.99 10.44
N SER A 441 5.85 29.68 10.60
CA SER A 441 6.44 29.19 11.86
C SER A 441 6.71 30.27 12.93
N LYS A 442 6.37 31.54 12.66
CA LYS A 442 6.44 32.67 13.60
C LYS A 442 5.04 33.20 13.87
#